data_AF-S3Y324-F1
#
_entry.id   AF-S3Y324-F1
#
_cell.length_a   1.000
_cell.length_b   1.000
_cell.length_c   1.000
_cell.angle_alpha   90.00
_cell.angle_beta   90.00
_cell.angle_gamma   90.00
#
_symmetry.space_group_name_H-M   'P 1'
#
loop_
_entity.id
_entity.type
_entity.pdbx_description
1 polymer ?
#
loop_
_entity_poly.entity_id
_entity_poly.type
_entity_poly.pdbx_seq_one_letter_code
_entity_poly.pdbx_strand_id
1 'polypeptide(L)'
;MDYQIFDLMRTRYGLCGSWTVWNESPWSPDSIRAPQLKLDSVVRTFGEVRSQQQLDTELPSLRTDLVLVALNFAERAAGITAVTDRLSFASFHEECGRTSDRRLREACKGNGLEGAYITDLVKMRNGTLAPFRSSKSMPINTLLRDPRFVREQVDGLCEELQTLGSRNPLIVGLGAQVYKALYAPASLDKLRETCGNGTQVARITHYSSMTGMTLPTYISRVGQELADFRDYL
;
A
#
# COMPACT_ATOMS: atom_id res chain seq x y z
N MET A 1 13.90 8.13 -6.48
CA MET A 1 13.37 8.81 -5.28
C MET A 1 14.52 9.49 -4.54
N ASP A 2 14.28 10.65 -3.90
CA ASP A 2 15.27 11.30 -3.02
C ASP A 2 15.29 10.65 -1.63
N TYR A 3 16.48 10.46 -1.06
CA TYR A 3 16.67 9.80 0.23
C TYR A 3 16.01 10.53 1.39
N GLN A 4 15.96 11.87 1.40
CA GLN A 4 15.29 12.62 2.45
C GLN A 4 13.77 12.35 2.43
N ILE A 5 13.19 12.25 1.23
CA ILE A 5 11.79 11.85 1.06
C ILE A 5 11.58 10.41 1.54
N PHE A 6 12.43 9.48 1.10
CA PHE A 6 12.39 8.08 1.55
C PHE A 6 12.43 7.98 3.09
N ASP A 7 13.35 8.71 3.73
CA ASP A 7 13.54 8.70 5.18
C ASP A 7 12.36 9.33 5.94
N LEU A 8 11.77 10.38 5.37
CA LEU A 8 10.57 11.01 5.91
C LEU A 8 9.37 10.07 5.82
N MET A 9 9.18 9.39 4.69
CA MET A 9 8.15 8.35 4.52
C MET A 9 8.36 7.20 5.51
N ARG A 10 9.62 6.78 5.71
CA ARG A 10 10.02 5.72 6.64
C ARG A 10 9.60 6.02 8.06
N THR A 11 9.80 7.26 8.47
CA THR A 11 9.51 7.72 9.84
C THR A 11 8.02 7.99 10.05
N ARG A 12 7.33 8.57 9.08
CA ARG A 12 5.92 8.99 9.23
C ARG A 12 4.90 7.90 8.89
N TYR A 13 5.18 7.12 7.85
CA TYR A 13 4.21 6.22 7.23
C TYR A 13 4.69 4.77 7.12
N GLY A 14 5.94 4.46 7.48
CA GLY A 14 6.51 3.12 7.36
C GLY A 14 5.77 2.02 8.15
N LEU A 15 4.86 2.35 9.07
CA LEU A 15 4.01 1.37 9.74
C LEU A 15 2.81 0.92 8.91
N CYS A 16 2.31 1.74 7.97
CA CYS A 16 1.10 1.49 7.19
C CYS A 16 1.30 1.58 5.66
N GLY A 17 2.46 2.05 5.22
CA GLY A 17 2.86 2.14 3.82
C GLY A 17 4.13 1.37 3.55
N SER A 18 4.42 1.12 2.27
CA SER A 18 5.65 0.53 1.74
C SER A 18 5.71 0.75 0.22
N TRP A 19 6.63 0.08 -0.47
CA TRP A 19 6.63 -0.04 -1.93
C TRP A 19 6.41 -1.47 -2.38
N THR A 20 5.88 -1.64 -3.58
CA THR A 20 5.68 -2.92 -4.25
C THR A 20 7.02 -3.51 -4.75
N VAL A 21 7.93 -3.75 -3.82
CA VAL A 21 9.25 -4.34 -4.03
C VAL A 21 9.34 -5.59 -3.18
N TRP A 22 9.74 -6.71 -3.77
CA TRP A 22 9.92 -7.96 -3.04
C TRP A 22 11.18 -8.64 -3.53
N ASN A 23 11.95 -9.23 -2.61
CA ASN A 23 13.07 -10.06 -3.01
C ASN A 23 12.57 -11.36 -3.65
N GLU A 24 13.33 -11.90 -4.59
CA GLU A 24 12.99 -13.16 -5.25
C GLU A 24 13.14 -14.37 -4.32
N SER A 25 13.88 -14.19 -3.22
CA SER A 25 14.14 -15.22 -2.21
C SER A 25 12.86 -15.65 -1.48
N PRO A 26 12.79 -16.93 -1.04
CA PRO A 26 11.63 -17.45 -0.34
C PRO A 26 11.45 -16.76 1.02
N TRP A 27 10.19 -16.47 1.38
CA TRP A 27 9.88 -15.87 2.68
C TRP A 27 10.13 -16.90 3.80
N SER A 28 11.00 -16.56 4.75
CA SER A 28 11.34 -17.41 5.89
C SER A 28 10.74 -16.87 7.18
N PRO A 29 10.16 -17.72 8.06
CA PRO A 29 9.75 -17.27 9.39
C PRO A 29 10.92 -16.83 10.26
N ASP A 30 10.71 -15.84 11.14
CA ASP A 30 11.62 -15.62 12.28
C ASP A 30 11.33 -16.70 13.33
N SER A 31 12.12 -17.78 13.29
CA SER A 31 11.94 -18.97 14.14
C SER A 31 11.95 -18.70 15.66
N ILE A 32 12.42 -17.53 16.11
CA ILE A 32 12.56 -17.19 17.54
C ILE A 32 11.49 -16.21 17.97
N ARG A 33 11.26 -15.14 17.20
CA ARG A 33 10.40 -14.01 17.62
C ARG A 33 8.99 -14.06 17.05
N ALA A 34 8.80 -14.65 15.86
CA ALA A 34 7.49 -14.80 15.23
C ALA A 34 7.48 -15.99 14.25
N PRO A 35 7.45 -17.24 14.76
CA PRO A 35 7.55 -18.45 13.91
C PRO A 35 6.38 -18.61 12.93
N GLN A 36 5.28 -17.90 13.14
CA GLN A 36 4.10 -17.85 12.27
C GLN A 36 4.09 -16.68 11.26
N LEU A 37 5.08 -15.79 11.32
CA LEU A 37 5.20 -14.62 10.45
C LEU A 37 6.36 -14.83 9.48
N LYS A 38 6.05 -15.00 8.21
CA LYS A 38 7.06 -14.94 7.16
C LYS A 38 7.20 -13.50 6.71
N LEU A 39 8.42 -12.99 6.64
CA LEU A 39 8.71 -11.63 6.21
C LEU A 39 9.63 -11.67 4.98
N ASP A 40 9.31 -10.86 3.98
CA ASP A 40 10.22 -10.67 2.84
C ASP A 40 11.53 -10.01 3.31
N SER A 41 12.67 -10.47 2.79
CA SER A 41 13.97 -9.95 3.21
C SER A 41 14.20 -8.49 2.78
N VAL A 42 13.44 -7.97 1.81
CA VAL A 42 13.52 -6.56 1.38
C VAL A 42 13.26 -5.59 2.53
N VAL A 43 12.47 -6.00 3.53
CA VAL A 43 12.19 -5.17 4.71
C VAL A 43 13.46 -4.83 5.48
N ARG A 44 14.46 -5.73 5.47
CA ARG A 44 15.78 -5.44 6.05
C ARG A 44 16.53 -4.41 5.21
N THR A 45 16.52 -4.57 3.89
CA THR A 45 17.14 -3.62 2.95
C THR A 45 16.54 -2.22 3.15
N PHE A 46 15.21 -2.09 3.16
CA PHE A 46 14.53 -0.84 3.50
C PHE A 46 14.98 -0.27 4.85
N GLY A 47 15.12 -1.14 5.84
CA GLY A 47 15.58 -0.81 7.19
C GLY A 47 17.05 -0.42 7.28
N GLU A 48 17.90 -0.69 6.28
CA GLU A 48 19.36 -0.48 6.32
C GLU A 48 19.85 0.66 5.40
N VAL A 49 19.03 1.12 4.46
CA VAL A 49 19.33 2.29 3.62
C VAL A 49 19.48 3.56 4.48
N ARG A 50 20.63 4.23 4.37
CA ARG A 50 20.98 5.47 5.12
C ARG A 50 21.50 6.61 4.25
N SER A 51 21.55 6.43 2.94
CA SER A 51 22.08 7.42 2.01
C SER A 51 21.43 7.29 0.63
N GLN A 52 21.53 8.34 -0.20
CA GLN A 52 21.09 8.32 -1.59
C GLN A 52 21.80 7.21 -2.39
N GLN A 53 23.11 7.04 -2.18
CA GLN A 53 23.88 5.99 -2.86
C GLN A 53 23.30 4.60 -2.56
N GLN A 54 23.04 4.28 -1.28
CA GLN A 54 22.44 2.99 -0.92
C GLN A 54 21.02 2.85 -1.46
N LEU A 55 20.21 3.92 -1.44
CA LEU A 55 18.87 3.90 -2.02
C LEU A 55 18.92 3.54 -3.51
N ASP A 56 19.86 4.12 -4.25
CA ASP A 56 20.00 3.91 -5.69
C ASP A 56 20.62 2.55 -6.05
N THR A 57 21.44 1.94 -5.17
CA THR A 57 22.13 0.68 -5.45
C THR A 57 21.45 -0.56 -4.86
N GLU A 58 20.76 -0.42 -3.72
CA GLU A 58 20.20 -1.56 -2.97
C GLU A 58 18.71 -1.81 -3.26
N LEU A 59 18.00 -0.79 -3.77
CA LEU A 59 16.58 -0.87 -4.08
C LEU A 59 16.33 -0.55 -5.56
N PRO A 60 15.32 -1.16 -6.19
CA PRO A 60 14.89 -0.74 -7.51
C PRO A 60 14.28 0.66 -7.45
N SER A 61 13.96 1.21 -8.62
CA SER A 61 13.31 2.52 -8.72
C SER A 61 12.00 2.56 -7.90
N LEU A 62 12.00 3.36 -6.83
CA LEU A 62 10.81 3.64 -6.03
C LEU A 62 10.03 4.77 -6.69
N ARG A 63 8.84 4.42 -7.17
CA ARG A 63 7.92 5.29 -7.90
C ARG A 63 7.07 6.13 -6.95
N THR A 64 6.78 7.34 -7.39
CA THR A 64 5.89 8.30 -6.69
C THR A 64 4.70 8.70 -7.56
N ASP A 65 4.70 8.29 -8.83
CA ASP A 65 3.68 8.51 -9.85
C ASP A 65 2.66 7.37 -9.93
N LEU A 66 2.89 6.27 -9.21
CA LEU A 66 2.00 5.12 -9.14
C LEU A 66 1.80 4.71 -7.68
N VAL A 67 0.54 4.69 -7.25
CA VAL A 67 0.17 4.46 -5.84
C VAL A 67 -0.95 3.43 -5.73
N LEU A 68 -0.74 2.36 -4.99
CA LEU A 68 -1.76 1.38 -4.64
C LEU A 68 -2.36 1.72 -3.28
N VAL A 69 -3.69 1.70 -3.20
CA VAL A 69 -4.41 2.05 -1.97
C VAL A 69 -5.28 0.88 -1.55
N ALA A 70 -4.88 0.22 -0.46
CA ALA A 70 -5.61 -0.83 0.24
C ALA A 70 -6.68 -0.26 1.17
N LEU A 71 -7.45 -1.13 1.83
CA LEU A 71 -8.62 -0.70 2.59
C LEU A 71 -8.26 -0.01 3.91
N ASN A 72 -7.56 -0.69 4.82
CA ASN A 72 -7.34 -0.18 6.16
C ASN A 72 -6.10 -0.74 6.85
N PHE A 73 -5.38 0.17 7.51
CA PHE A 73 -4.29 -0.17 8.40
C PHE A 73 -4.87 -0.75 9.69
N ALA A 74 -4.77 -2.06 9.88
CA ALA A 74 -5.39 -2.75 11.01
C ALA A 74 -4.39 -3.02 12.14
N GLU A 75 -4.88 -3.06 13.39
CA GLU A 75 -4.14 -3.60 14.52
C GLU A 75 -3.74 -5.05 14.22
N ARG A 76 -2.45 -5.33 14.39
CA ARG A 76 -1.87 -6.66 14.23
C ARG A 76 -2.01 -7.46 15.53
N ALA A 77 -1.93 -8.79 15.41
CA ALA A 77 -1.82 -9.64 16.61
C ALA A 77 -0.51 -9.32 17.35
N ALA A 78 -0.51 -9.34 18.68
CA ALA A 78 0.62 -8.91 19.50
C ALA A 78 1.96 -9.56 19.12
N GLY A 79 1.96 -10.84 18.74
CA GLY A 79 3.17 -11.55 18.28
C GLY A 79 3.71 -11.06 16.93
N ILE A 80 2.86 -10.51 16.07
CA ILE A 80 3.27 -9.87 14.81
C ILE A 80 3.79 -8.45 15.11
N THR A 81 3.04 -7.67 15.89
CA THR A 81 3.41 -6.32 16.37
C THR A 81 4.81 -6.28 16.99
N ALA A 82 5.17 -7.26 17.82
CA ALA A 82 6.49 -7.33 18.46
C ALA A 82 7.67 -7.38 17.48
N VAL A 83 7.44 -7.87 16.26
CA VAL A 83 8.44 -7.90 15.18
C VAL A 83 8.30 -6.69 14.27
N THR A 84 7.08 -6.40 13.81
CA THR A 84 6.84 -5.41 12.75
C THR A 84 6.97 -3.96 13.22
N ASP A 85 6.66 -3.64 14.48
CA ASP A 85 6.72 -2.26 14.96
C ASP A 85 8.15 -1.71 15.02
N ARG A 86 9.14 -2.60 14.96
CA ARG A 86 10.57 -2.26 14.90
C ARG A 86 11.08 -2.19 13.46
N LEU A 87 10.24 -2.47 12.48
CA LEU A 87 10.59 -2.60 11.07
C LEU A 87 9.75 -1.62 10.26
N SER A 88 10.39 -0.56 9.76
CA SER A 88 9.75 0.30 8.78
C SER A 88 9.49 -0.46 7.49
N PHE A 89 8.37 -0.16 6.83
CA PHE A 89 7.97 -0.73 5.55
C PHE A 89 7.73 -2.25 5.59
N ALA A 90 7.28 -2.78 6.73
CA ALA A 90 6.90 -4.19 6.85
C ALA A 90 5.51 -4.51 6.29
N SER A 91 4.61 -3.53 6.23
CA SER A 91 3.27 -3.69 5.66
C SER A 91 3.33 -4.16 4.21
N PHE A 92 2.49 -5.13 3.84
CA PHE A 92 2.43 -5.75 2.50
C PHE A 92 3.62 -6.68 2.15
N HIS A 93 4.53 -6.93 3.10
CA HIS A 93 5.66 -7.85 2.96
C HIS A 93 5.58 -9.03 3.94
N GLU A 94 4.40 -9.34 4.46
CA GLU A 94 4.22 -10.26 5.58
C GLU A 94 3.14 -11.35 5.34
N GLU A 95 3.53 -12.63 5.48
CA GLU A 95 2.65 -13.77 5.22
C GLU A 95 2.39 -14.51 6.52
N CYS A 96 1.12 -14.52 6.96
CA CYS A 96 0.73 -15.15 8.21
C CYS A 96 -0.51 -16.04 8.06
N GLY A 97 -0.48 -17.02 7.15
CA GLY A 97 -1.54 -18.04 6.95
C GLY A 97 -2.92 -17.52 6.51
N ARG A 98 -3.25 -16.26 6.78
CA ARG A 98 -4.49 -15.54 6.48
C ARG A 98 -4.27 -14.33 5.57
N THR A 99 -3.03 -13.84 5.44
CA THR A 99 -2.72 -12.78 4.47
C THR A 99 -2.57 -13.39 3.08
N SER A 100 -2.72 -12.55 2.06
CA SER A 100 -2.72 -12.96 0.65
C SER A 100 -1.71 -12.12 -0.14
N ASP A 101 -0.66 -11.68 0.54
CA ASP A 101 0.36 -10.76 0.03
C ASP A 101 1.13 -11.39 -1.14
N ARG A 102 1.25 -12.72 -1.19
CA ARG A 102 1.74 -13.42 -2.39
C ARG A 102 0.92 -13.09 -3.64
N ARG A 103 -0.42 -13.06 -3.56
CA ARG A 103 -1.26 -12.71 -4.73
C ARG A 103 -1.04 -11.27 -5.16
N LEU A 104 -0.91 -10.37 -4.18
CA LEU A 104 -0.61 -8.97 -4.43
C LEU A 104 0.75 -8.82 -5.13
N ARG A 105 1.81 -9.44 -4.59
CA ARG A 105 3.16 -9.48 -5.17
C ARG A 105 3.14 -9.94 -6.63
N GLU A 106 2.58 -11.12 -6.88
CA GLU A 106 2.58 -11.72 -8.21
C GLU A 106 1.70 -10.93 -9.21
N ALA A 107 0.60 -10.32 -8.74
CA ALA A 107 -0.19 -9.40 -9.56
C ALA A 107 0.57 -8.11 -9.86
N CYS A 108 1.36 -7.58 -8.93
CA CYS A 108 2.18 -6.39 -9.17
C CYS A 108 3.26 -6.67 -10.21
N LYS A 109 4.01 -7.78 -10.04
CA LYS A 109 5.02 -8.24 -11.00
C LYS A 109 4.42 -8.46 -12.39
N GLY A 110 3.28 -9.15 -12.48
CA GLY A 110 2.67 -9.47 -13.76
C GLY A 110 2.04 -8.30 -14.51
N ASN A 111 1.91 -7.12 -13.90
CA ASN A 111 1.17 -5.99 -14.45
C ASN A 111 1.91 -4.64 -14.35
N GLY A 112 3.25 -4.63 -14.27
CA GLY A 112 4.04 -3.39 -14.29
C GLY A 112 3.84 -2.48 -13.08
N LEU A 113 3.37 -3.03 -11.95
CA LEU A 113 3.14 -2.25 -10.72
C LEU A 113 4.36 -2.28 -9.79
N GLU A 114 5.51 -2.79 -10.23
CA GLU A 114 6.73 -2.87 -9.40
C GLU A 114 7.26 -1.48 -9.04
N GLY A 115 7.73 -1.34 -7.80
CA GLY A 115 8.25 -0.07 -7.28
C GLY A 115 7.18 1.00 -7.01
N ALA A 116 5.90 0.75 -7.26
CA ALA A 116 4.79 1.62 -6.84
C ALA A 116 4.74 1.80 -5.32
N TYR A 117 4.32 2.97 -4.85
CA TYR A 117 4.01 3.15 -3.44
C TYR A 117 2.72 2.41 -3.08
N ILE A 118 2.63 1.80 -1.91
CA ILE A 118 1.43 1.11 -1.44
C ILE A 118 1.11 1.52 0.00
N THR A 119 -0.15 1.83 0.27
CA THR A 119 -0.65 2.22 1.61
C THR A 119 -2.11 1.83 1.77
N ASP A 120 -2.65 1.95 2.99
CA ASP A 120 -4.09 1.89 3.25
C ASP A 120 -4.80 3.25 3.17
N LEU A 121 -6.07 3.29 2.75
CA LEU A 121 -6.90 4.50 2.82
C LEU A 121 -7.30 4.81 4.27
N VAL A 122 -7.83 3.82 4.99
CA VAL A 122 -8.36 4.02 6.34
C VAL A 122 -7.25 3.82 7.36
N LYS A 123 -6.71 4.93 7.86
CA LYS A 123 -5.57 4.96 8.80
C LYS A 123 -5.52 6.21 9.69
N MET A 124 -6.47 7.13 9.54
CA MET A 124 -6.53 8.38 10.31
C MET A 124 -7.59 8.27 11.41
N ARG A 125 -7.25 8.77 12.59
CA ARG A 125 -8.16 8.94 13.72
C ARG A 125 -7.87 10.25 14.43
N ASN A 126 -8.81 11.17 14.39
CA ASN A 126 -8.69 12.52 14.90
C ASN A 126 -7.45 13.24 14.33
N GLY A 127 -7.21 13.11 13.02
CA GLY A 127 -6.08 13.73 12.33
C GLY A 127 -4.71 13.10 12.61
N THR A 128 -4.65 11.97 13.31
CA THR A 128 -3.41 11.24 13.59
C THR A 128 -3.44 9.85 12.97
N LEU A 129 -2.28 9.36 12.53
CA LEU A 129 -2.13 8.00 12.06
C LEU A 129 -2.35 7.02 13.22
N ALA A 130 -3.32 6.13 13.07
CA ALA A 130 -3.65 5.14 14.08
C ALA A 130 -4.18 3.85 13.44
N PRO A 131 -3.76 2.67 13.92
CA PRO A 131 -4.30 1.42 13.45
C PRO A 131 -5.78 1.28 13.84
N PHE A 132 -6.56 0.67 12.94
CA PHE A 132 -7.94 0.30 13.18
C PHE A 132 -8.03 -1.07 13.85
N ARG A 133 -8.83 -1.19 14.92
CA ARG A 133 -8.95 -2.44 15.69
C ARG A 133 -9.34 -3.69 14.88
N SER A 134 -9.97 -3.53 13.73
CA SER A 134 -10.49 -4.63 12.91
C SER A 134 -9.93 -4.59 11.49
N SER A 135 -9.45 -5.72 11.00
CA SER A 135 -9.13 -5.95 9.58
C SER A 135 -10.35 -6.36 8.74
N LYS A 136 -11.53 -6.54 9.35
CA LYS A 136 -12.75 -6.89 8.63
C LYS A 136 -13.25 -5.71 7.81
N SER A 137 -13.59 -5.97 6.55
CA SER A 137 -14.09 -4.97 5.62
C SER A 137 -15.46 -4.40 6.01
N MET A 138 -16.38 -5.19 6.56
CA MET A 138 -17.77 -4.73 6.82
C MET A 138 -17.89 -3.53 7.78
N PRO A 139 -17.21 -3.51 8.95
CA PRO A 139 -17.18 -2.32 9.80
C PRO A 139 -16.60 -1.09 9.08
N ILE A 140 -15.49 -1.25 8.36
CA ILE A 140 -14.83 -0.16 7.64
C ILE A 140 -15.72 0.39 6.52
N ASN A 141 -16.34 -0.51 5.75
CA ASN A 141 -17.26 -0.16 4.66
C ASN A 141 -18.49 0.60 5.18
N THR A 142 -18.90 0.36 6.43
CA THR A 142 -19.98 1.13 7.07
C THR A 142 -19.52 2.56 7.37
N LEU A 143 -18.30 2.72 7.89
CA LEU A 143 -17.72 4.04 8.19
C LEU A 143 -17.47 4.86 6.92
N LEU A 144 -17.03 4.22 5.83
CA LEU A 144 -16.85 4.86 4.51
C LEU A 144 -18.16 5.36 3.87
N ARG A 145 -19.32 5.19 4.53
CA ARG A 145 -20.58 5.83 4.14
C ARG A 145 -20.75 7.23 4.75
N ASP A 146 -20.01 7.57 5.81
CA ASP A 146 -20.01 8.91 6.39
C ASP A 146 -19.03 9.81 5.61
N PRO A 147 -19.50 10.86 4.91
CA PRO A 147 -18.63 11.76 4.16
C PRO A 147 -17.56 12.46 5.00
N ARG A 148 -17.81 12.69 6.31
CA ARG A 148 -16.82 13.29 7.21
C ARG A 148 -15.67 12.33 7.50
N PHE A 149 -16.00 11.06 7.70
CA PHE A 149 -15.01 10.02 7.87
C PHE A 149 -14.17 9.87 6.59
N VAL A 150 -14.81 9.78 5.42
CA VAL A 150 -14.09 9.72 4.13
C VAL A 150 -13.17 10.91 3.94
N ARG A 151 -13.65 12.13 4.24
CA ARG A 151 -12.84 13.36 4.15
C ARG A 151 -11.58 13.26 4.98
N GLU A 152 -11.68 12.87 6.25
CA GLU A 152 -10.50 12.71 7.13
C GLU A 152 -9.48 11.72 6.55
N GLN A 153 -9.94 10.60 6.00
CA GLN A 153 -9.04 9.61 5.40
C GLN A 153 -8.39 10.12 4.11
N VAL A 154 -9.14 10.83 3.26
CA VAL A 154 -8.62 11.42 2.03
C VAL A 154 -7.64 12.56 2.32
N ASP A 155 -7.92 13.40 3.32
CA ASP A 155 -7.01 14.46 3.74
C ASP A 155 -5.67 13.87 4.23
N GLY A 156 -5.72 12.82 5.06
CA GLY A 156 -4.51 12.11 5.49
C GLY A 156 -3.75 11.44 4.34
N LEU A 157 -4.44 10.88 3.35
CA LEU A 157 -3.81 10.36 2.13
C LEU A 157 -3.18 11.50 1.32
N CYS A 158 -3.82 12.66 1.22
CA CYS A 158 -3.25 13.82 0.50
C CYS A 158 -1.97 14.31 1.16
N GLU A 159 -1.93 14.42 2.49
CA GLU A 159 -0.71 14.78 3.23
C GLU A 159 0.43 13.78 2.99
N GLU A 160 0.10 12.49 2.94
CA GLU A 160 1.06 11.44 2.64
C GLU A 160 1.58 11.54 1.19
N LEU A 161 0.70 11.74 0.20
CA LEU A 161 1.09 11.91 -1.21
C LEU A 161 1.94 13.17 -1.44
N GLN A 162 1.66 14.26 -0.70
CA GLN A 162 2.51 15.45 -0.69
C GLN A 162 3.88 15.16 -0.10
N THR A 163 3.92 14.42 1.02
CA THR A 163 5.17 13.99 1.66
C THR A 163 5.99 13.12 0.71
N LEU A 164 5.32 12.22 -0.01
CA LEU A 164 5.91 11.36 -1.03
C LEU A 164 6.42 12.14 -2.26
N GLY A 165 5.92 13.36 -2.48
CA GLY A 165 6.25 14.18 -3.64
C GLY A 165 5.55 13.72 -4.92
N SER A 166 4.38 13.09 -4.82
CA SER A 166 3.60 12.60 -5.96
C SER A 166 3.12 13.75 -6.86
N ARG A 167 3.24 13.58 -8.18
CA ARG A 167 2.76 14.53 -9.19
C ARG A 167 1.99 13.80 -10.28
N ASN A 168 0.73 14.17 -10.46
CA ASN A 168 -0.23 13.54 -11.36
C ASN A 168 -0.21 12.00 -11.29
N PRO A 169 -0.28 11.38 -10.09
CA PRO A 169 -0.15 9.94 -9.98
C PRO A 169 -1.36 9.21 -10.56
N LEU A 170 -1.13 7.97 -10.97
CA LEU A 170 -2.18 6.96 -11.04
C LEU A 170 -2.38 6.35 -9.66
N ILE A 171 -3.57 6.53 -9.10
CA ILE A 171 -3.95 5.95 -7.80
C ILE A 171 -4.85 4.74 -8.04
N VAL A 172 -4.35 3.55 -7.72
CA VAL A 172 -5.03 2.28 -7.92
C VAL A 172 -5.71 1.85 -6.61
N GLY A 173 -7.03 1.99 -6.54
CA GLY A 173 -7.82 1.51 -5.41
C GLY A 173 -7.98 -0.01 -5.43
N LEU A 174 -7.56 -0.69 -4.36
CA LEU A 174 -7.71 -2.13 -4.19
C LEU A 174 -9.13 -2.44 -3.69
N GLY A 175 -10.01 -2.81 -4.61
CA GLY A 175 -11.41 -3.14 -4.34
C GLY A 175 -12.37 -1.96 -4.49
N ALA A 176 -13.66 -2.30 -4.57
CA ALA A 176 -14.71 -1.35 -4.94
C ALA A 176 -14.94 -0.23 -3.93
N GLN A 177 -14.76 -0.50 -2.64
CA GLN A 177 -15.05 0.50 -1.59
C GLN A 177 -13.97 1.58 -1.52
N VAL A 178 -12.70 1.19 -1.65
CA VAL A 178 -11.58 2.13 -1.74
C VAL A 178 -11.73 2.98 -3.00
N TYR A 179 -11.95 2.35 -4.16
CA TYR A 179 -12.18 3.08 -5.41
C TYR A 179 -13.33 4.08 -5.30
N LYS A 180 -14.47 3.67 -4.73
CA LYS A 180 -15.61 4.57 -4.53
C LYS A 180 -15.27 5.77 -3.67
N ALA A 181 -14.49 5.58 -2.61
CA ALA A 181 -14.07 6.67 -1.72
C ALA A 181 -13.10 7.65 -2.43
N LEU A 182 -12.17 7.13 -3.23
CA LEU A 182 -11.18 7.93 -3.99
C LEU A 182 -11.82 8.66 -5.19
N TYR A 183 -12.74 8.01 -5.89
CA TYR A 183 -13.39 8.53 -7.11
C TYR A 183 -14.63 9.39 -6.82
N ALA A 184 -15.03 9.53 -5.56
CA ALA A 184 -16.09 10.47 -5.19
C ALA A 184 -15.67 11.89 -5.60
N PRO A 185 -16.57 12.74 -6.15
CA PRO A 185 -16.20 14.04 -6.72
C PRO A 185 -15.32 14.90 -5.80
N ALA A 186 -15.75 15.09 -4.54
CA ALA A 186 -14.98 15.87 -3.56
C ALA A 186 -13.60 15.28 -3.24
N SER A 187 -13.47 13.95 -3.22
CA SER A 187 -12.19 13.27 -2.99
C SER A 187 -11.26 13.43 -4.19
N LEU A 188 -11.78 13.21 -5.40
CA LEU A 188 -11.01 13.31 -6.64
C LEU A 188 -10.54 14.76 -6.89
N ASP A 189 -11.41 15.74 -6.63
CA ASP A 189 -11.06 17.15 -6.70
C ASP A 189 -9.94 17.48 -5.71
N LYS A 190 -10.01 16.97 -4.47
CA LYS A 190 -8.98 17.17 -3.47
C LYS A 190 -7.64 16.52 -3.86
N LEU A 191 -7.68 15.30 -4.39
CA LEU A 191 -6.49 14.60 -4.89
C LEU A 191 -5.85 15.36 -6.05
N ARG A 192 -6.64 15.92 -6.96
CA ARG A 192 -6.15 16.73 -8.09
C ARG A 192 -5.61 18.08 -7.66
N GLU A 193 -6.24 18.75 -6.69
CA GLU A 193 -5.68 19.96 -6.07
C GLU A 193 -4.31 19.67 -5.44
N THR A 194 -4.20 18.52 -4.78
CA THR A 194 -3.01 18.11 -4.01
C THR A 194 -1.86 17.67 -4.92
N CYS A 195 -2.14 16.78 -5.87
CA CYS A 195 -1.11 16.10 -6.66
C CYS A 195 -1.04 16.59 -8.12
N GLY A 196 -2.01 17.39 -8.57
CA GLY A 196 -2.10 17.92 -9.93
C GLY A 196 -3.32 17.39 -10.71
N ASN A 197 -3.80 18.20 -11.66
CA ASN A 197 -5.02 17.93 -12.42
C ASN A 197 -4.98 16.65 -13.27
N GLY A 198 -3.79 16.14 -13.58
CA GLY A 198 -3.59 14.88 -14.29
C GLY A 198 -3.74 13.64 -13.40
N THR A 199 -3.99 13.79 -12.10
CA THR A 199 -4.22 12.66 -11.19
C THR A 199 -5.40 11.82 -11.66
N GLN A 200 -5.15 10.51 -11.79
CA GLN A 200 -6.14 9.52 -12.21
C GLN A 200 -6.38 8.51 -11.09
N VAL A 201 -7.56 7.89 -11.11
CA VAL A 201 -7.90 6.82 -10.17
C VAL A 201 -8.38 5.60 -10.96
N ALA A 202 -7.75 4.46 -10.72
CA ALA A 202 -8.15 3.17 -11.26
C ALA A 202 -8.66 2.26 -10.13
N ARG A 203 -9.31 1.16 -10.54
CA ARG A 203 -9.75 0.11 -9.63
C ARG A 203 -9.18 -1.22 -10.07
N ILE A 204 -8.60 -1.95 -9.13
CA ILE A 204 -8.39 -3.39 -9.32
C ILE A 204 -9.18 -4.17 -8.28
N THR A 205 -9.46 -5.43 -8.57
CA THR A 205 -10.15 -6.29 -7.61
C THR A 205 -9.20 -6.66 -6.46
N HIS A 206 -9.71 -6.57 -5.23
CA HIS A 206 -8.92 -6.85 -4.03
C HIS A 206 -8.49 -8.33 -4.00
N TYR A 207 -7.22 -8.57 -3.70
CA TYR A 207 -6.62 -9.91 -3.74
C TYR A 207 -7.24 -10.90 -2.74
N SER A 208 -7.89 -10.40 -1.67
CA SER A 208 -8.59 -11.23 -0.69
C SER A 208 -10.05 -11.57 -1.03
N SER A 209 -10.68 -10.91 -2.03
CA SER A 209 -12.10 -11.13 -2.34
C SER A 209 -12.35 -12.29 -3.30
N MET A 210 -11.33 -13.12 -3.58
CA MET A 210 -11.28 -14.02 -4.73
C MET A 210 -11.26 -15.51 -4.33
N THR A 211 -12.16 -15.91 -3.44
CA THR A 211 -12.39 -17.33 -3.11
C THR A 211 -12.71 -18.10 -4.40
N GLY A 212 -11.92 -19.11 -4.72
CA GLY A 212 -12.11 -19.96 -5.91
C GLY A 212 -11.42 -19.49 -7.20
N MET A 213 -10.78 -18.31 -7.22
CA MET A 213 -10.01 -17.87 -8.39
C MET A 213 -8.55 -18.32 -8.30
N THR A 214 -8.02 -18.90 -9.38
CA THR A 214 -6.59 -19.25 -9.45
C THR A 214 -5.71 -17.99 -9.48
N LEU A 215 -4.43 -18.13 -9.13
CA LEU A 215 -3.49 -17.01 -9.18
C LEU A 215 -3.31 -16.47 -10.62
N PRO A 216 -3.10 -17.29 -11.67
CA PRO A 216 -2.98 -16.77 -13.04
C PRO A 216 -4.21 -16.01 -13.52
N THR A 217 -5.42 -16.48 -13.18
CA THR A 217 -6.67 -15.76 -13.50
C THR A 217 -6.73 -14.41 -12.78
N TYR A 218 -6.28 -14.34 -11.53
CA TYR A 218 -6.22 -13.06 -10.81
C TYR A 218 -5.24 -12.07 -11.45
N ILE A 219 -4.03 -12.51 -11.80
CA ILE A 219 -3.03 -11.68 -12.48
C ILE A 219 -3.58 -11.14 -13.80
N SER A 220 -4.18 -12.01 -14.62
CA SER A 220 -4.79 -11.63 -15.90
C SER A 220 -5.91 -10.60 -15.73
N ARG A 221 -6.76 -10.77 -14.70
CA ARG A 221 -7.84 -9.83 -14.40
C ARG A 221 -7.32 -8.46 -14.00
N VAL A 222 -6.26 -8.38 -13.19
CA VAL A 222 -5.62 -7.10 -12.84
C VAL A 222 -5.14 -6.39 -14.10
N GLY A 223 -4.51 -7.11 -15.03
CA GLY A 223 -4.08 -6.54 -16.31
C GLY A 223 -5.22 -6.05 -17.21
N GLN A 224 -6.36 -6.74 -17.19
CA GLN A 224 -7.57 -6.28 -17.88
C GLN A 224 -8.16 -5.02 -17.24
N GLU A 225 -8.21 -4.97 -15.91
CA GLU A 225 -8.74 -3.83 -15.15
C GLU A 225 -7.85 -2.58 -15.28
N LEU A 226 -6.59 -2.74 -15.66
CA LEU A 226 -5.62 -1.66 -15.89
C LEU A 226 -5.30 -1.40 -17.37
N ALA A 227 -6.03 -2.01 -18.30
CA ALA A 227 -5.72 -1.93 -19.72
C ALA A 227 -5.72 -0.49 -20.28
N ASP A 228 -6.60 0.37 -19.75
CA ASP A 228 -6.73 1.77 -20.15
C ASP A 228 -5.66 2.68 -19.52
N PHE A 229 -4.79 2.13 -18.68
CA PHE A 229 -3.77 2.86 -17.93
C PHE A 229 -2.34 2.44 -18.28
N ARG A 230 -2.15 1.73 -19.40
CA ARG A 230 -0.83 1.21 -19.81
C ARG A 230 0.27 2.27 -19.94
N ASP A 231 -0.09 3.52 -20.24
CA ASP A 231 0.88 4.61 -20.31
C ASP A 231 1.53 4.95 -18.95
N TYR A 232 0.96 4.44 -17.85
CA TYR A 232 1.49 4.55 -16.49
C TYR A 232 2.21 3.29 -16.01
N LEU A 233 2.21 2.18 -16.75
CA LEU A 233 2.68 0.87 -16.29
C LEU A 233 3.95 0.44 -17.03
#